data_AF-A0A661UUC9-F1
#
_entry.id   AF-A0A661UUC9-F1
#
_cell.length_a   1.000
_cell.length_b   1.000
_cell.length_c   1.000
_cell.angle_alpha   90.00
_cell.angle_beta   90.00
_cell.angle_gamma   90.00
#
_symmetry.space_group_name_H-M   'P 1'
#
loop_
_entity.id
_entity.type
_entity.pdbx_description
1 polymer ?
#
loop_
_entity_poly.entity_id
_entity_poly.type
_entity_poly.pdbx_seq_one_letter_code
_entity_poly.pdbx_strand_id
1 'polypeptide(L)'
;IVSSVLGDEIDFHTGGVDNIFPHHEDEIAQSESVLGRQHVRRWVHGQHLLVDGVKMAKSTGNVYLVADLERRGFDPLAFRYLCANAHYGTRLNFTPASLRAAQRGLNRLRAATHAASGRLTKKARAEGEKRRTAFWDAARDGLNIPAALAVAWSVARSRLPGAIKRELLMDFDRILGLDLVMALPVPQVSGEVAALVRERHQDRKARRWEAADSIRERITDMGLEVRDDRPGTTVLPLPAWKQDDGNIASSADVGSRLDDEPDLDFTVAVVARRGCEELQRCVSSVRAWLGDAGEVIVVDNGFPEECAPVTEEIGEAAEQLRFFRADHFLGTAGGRNVALRQARGRYIVLLDPSGEVTGDLFAALRPLLEDETIGAAGRWGVVTDDMRSFEEEESTGPVDAVEGYLMAFRSDVLREAGLLDEKFRFYRHLDLDFSYAIRSRGYRAVIDTGLPVKRHDHVDWLATPPDERERLSKRNFYRFLRKWGGREEFAAPGR
;
A
#
# COMPACT_ATOMS: atom_id res chain seq x y z
N ILE A 1 -39.83 -1.39 11.57
CA ILE A 1 -40.14 -1.44 10.12
C ILE A 1 -40.00 -0.01 9.61
N VAL A 2 -39.30 0.24 8.50
CA VAL A 2 -39.06 1.61 7.99
C VAL A 2 -40.37 2.42 7.86
N SER A 3 -41.46 1.73 7.50
CA SER A 3 -42.80 2.32 7.40
C SER A 3 -43.35 2.92 8.70
N SER A 4 -42.93 2.44 9.87
CA SER A 4 -43.37 3.03 11.15
C SER A 4 -42.78 4.41 11.41
N VAL A 5 -41.74 4.81 10.68
CA VAL A 5 -41.04 6.09 10.83
C VAL A 5 -41.29 7.00 9.62
N LEU A 6 -41.20 6.45 8.40
CA LEU A 6 -41.28 7.23 7.16
C LEU A 6 -42.64 7.13 6.46
N GLY A 7 -43.55 6.30 6.96
CA GLY A 7 -44.83 6.01 6.33
C GLY A 7 -44.72 4.94 5.24
N ASP A 8 -45.87 4.65 4.62
CA ASP A 8 -45.98 3.56 3.63
C ASP A 8 -45.36 3.88 2.27
N GLU A 9 -44.98 5.13 2.03
CA GLU A 9 -44.41 5.58 0.76
C GLU A 9 -43.16 6.42 1.00
N ILE A 10 -42.06 6.00 0.37
CA ILE A 10 -40.74 6.60 0.54
C ILE A 10 -40.23 7.08 -0.82
N ASP A 11 -39.78 8.33 -0.90
CA ASP A 11 -39.26 8.88 -2.16
C ASP A 11 -37.90 8.27 -2.55
N PHE A 12 -36.98 8.12 -1.59
CA PHE A 12 -35.62 7.61 -1.82
C PHE A 12 -35.20 6.59 -0.76
N HIS A 13 -34.60 5.49 -1.21
CA HIS A 13 -33.89 4.53 -0.36
C HIS A 13 -32.47 4.32 -0.91
N THR A 14 -31.47 4.35 -0.03
CA THR A 14 -30.05 4.27 -0.42
C THR A 14 -29.35 3.06 0.16
N GLY A 15 -28.33 2.52 -0.51
CA GLY A 15 -27.45 1.48 0.06
C GLY A 15 -26.16 1.31 -0.71
N GLY A 16 -25.36 0.31 -0.33
CA GLY A 16 -24.24 -0.16 -1.15
C GLY A 16 -24.73 -0.98 -2.33
N VAL A 17 -23.94 -1.10 -3.40
CA VAL A 17 -24.26 -1.93 -4.57
C VAL A 17 -24.47 -3.41 -4.20
N ASP A 18 -23.87 -3.88 -3.11
CA ASP A 18 -24.07 -5.20 -2.52
C ASP A 18 -25.42 -5.38 -1.83
N ASN A 19 -26.10 -4.29 -1.46
CA ASN A 19 -27.44 -4.36 -0.92
C ASN A 19 -28.51 -4.56 -1.99
N ILE A 20 -28.20 -4.40 -3.28
CA ILE A 20 -29.17 -4.67 -4.37
C ILE A 20 -29.75 -6.07 -4.21
N PHE A 21 -28.88 -7.06 -4.04
CA PHE A 21 -29.29 -8.45 -3.83
C PHE A 21 -28.44 -9.12 -2.74
N PRO A 22 -29.05 -9.87 -1.80
CA PRO A 22 -30.49 -10.12 -1.69
C PRO A 22 -31.25 -9.01 -0.93
N HIS A 23 -30.54 -8.16 -0.20
CA HIS A 23 -31.12 -7.35 0.88
C HIS A 23 -32.29 -6.44 0.45
N HIS A 24 -32.09 -5.53 -0.51
CA HIS A 24 -33.14 -4.61 -0.93
C HIS A 24 -34.24 -5.31 -1.75
N GLU A 25 -33.90 -6.38 -2.48
CA GLU A 25 -34.90 -7.22 -3.15
C GLU A 25 -35.84 -7.89 -2.13
N ASP A 26 -35.28 -8.38 -1.02
CA ASP A 26 -36.05 -8.91 0.11
C ASP A 26 -36.90 -7.82 0.78
N GLU A 27 -36.37 -6.61 0.93
CA GLU A 27 -37.14 -5.47 1.49
C GLU A 27 -38.34 -5.09 0.61
N ILE A 28 -38.15 -5.06 -0.71
CA ILE A 28 -39.23 -4.85 -1.68
C ILE A 28 -40.26 -5.96 -1.54
N ALA A 29 -39.82 -7.22 -1.58
CA ALA A 29 -40.72 -8.36 -1.47
C ALA A 29 -41.55 -8.33 -0.17
N GLN A 30 -40.92 -8.03 0.96
CA GLN A 30 -41.60 -7.95 2.26
C GLN A 30 -42.59 -6.77 2.31
N SER A 31 -42.15 -5.58 1.92
CA SER A 31 -42.94 -4.35 2.08
C SER A 31 -44.11 -4.31 1.10
N GLU A 32 -43.86 -4.61 -0.17
CA GLU A 32 -44.88 -4.50 -1.22
C GLU A 32 -45.90 -5.64 -1.17
N SER A 33 -45.53 -6.82 -0.66
CA SER A 33 -46.49 -7.90 -0.40
C SER A 33 -47.51 -7.55 0.68
N VAL A 34 -47.11 -6.74 1.67
CA VAL A 34 -48.01 -6.28 2.75
C VAL A 34 -48.82 -5.07 2.31
N LEU A 35 -48.20 -4.13 1.60
CA LEU A 35 -48.83 -2.86 1.22
C LEU A 35 -49.70 -2.97 -0.05
N GLY A 36 -49.44 -3.97 -0.91
CA GLY A 36 -50.11 -4.14 -2.20
C GLY A 36 -49.80 -3.03 -3.22
N ARG A 37 -48.76 -2.23 -2.98
CA ARG A 37 -48.33 -1.10 -3.80
C ARG A 37 -46.84 -0.84 -3.64
N GLN A 38 -46.26 -0.06 -4.55
CA GLN A 38 -44.86 0.35 -4.49
C GLN A 38 -44.56 1.07 -3.18
N HIS A 39 -43.53 0.62 -2.46
CA HIS A 39 -43.10 1.22 -1.19
C HIS A 39 -42.07 2.33 -1.39
N VAL A 40 -41.09 2.12 -2.29
CA VAL A 40 -39.98 3.05 -2.55
C VAL A 40 -39.97 3.48 -4.01
N ARG A 41 -39.98 4.80 -4.28
CA ARG A 41 -40.00 5.34 -5.65
C ARG A 41 -38.64 5.27 -6.35
N ARG A 42 -37.55 5.56 -5.63
CA ARG A 42 -36.19 5.63 -6.18
C ARG A 42 -35.18 4.94 -5.28
N TRP A 43 -34.38 4.07 -5.87
CA TRP A 43 -33.25 3.42 -5.22
C TRP A 43 -31.94 4.02 -5.71
N VAL A 44 -31.01 4.32 -4.80
CA VAL A 44 -29.70 4.90 -5.12
C VAL A 44 -28.59 4.09 -4.45
N HIS A 45 -27.70 3.51 -5.25
CA HIS A 45 -26.65 2.63 -4.73
C HIS A 45 -25.25 3.18 -4.99
N GLY A 46 -24.43 3.21 -3.94
CA GLY A 46 -23.01 3.53 -4.01
C GLY A 46 -22.17 2.33 -4.44
N GLN A 47 -21.20 2.54 -5.32
CA GLN A 47 -20.23 1.52 -5.70
C GLN A 47 -19.19 1.27 -4.59
N HIS A 48 -18.51 0.13 -4.70
CA HIS A 48 -17.51 -0.27 -3.71
C HIS A 48 -16.26 0.62 -3.68
N LEU A 49 -15.73 0.78 -2.46
CA LEU A 49 -14.36 1.19 -2.22
C LEU A 49 -13.42 -0.03 -2.36
N LEU A 50 -12.41 0.13 -3.19
CA LEU A 50 -11.27 -0.78 -3.31
C LEU A 50 -10.09 -0.19 -2.54
N VAL A 51 -9.22 -1.06 -2.03
CA VAL A 51 -7.94 -0.72 -1.40
C VAL A 51 -6.86 -1.49 -2.15
N ASP A 52 -5.95 -0.75 -2.79
CA ASP A 52 -4.91 -1.31 -3.66
C ASP A 52 -5.47 -2.29 -4.72
N GLY A 53 -6.60 -1.93 -5.31
CA GLY A 53 -7.29 -2.72 -6.33
C GLY A 53 -8.05 -3.94 -5.81
N VAL A 54 -8.11 -4.15 -4.48
CA VAL A 54 -8.83 -5.27 -3.85
C VAL A 54 -10.00 -4.75 -3.03
N LYS A 55 -11.14 -5.45 -3.03
CA LYS A 55 -12.28 -5.09 -2.16
C LYS A 55 -11.79 -5.01 -0.71
N MET A 56 -12.20 -3.95 0.00
CA MET A 56 -11.91 -3.83 1.43
C MET A 56 -12.66 -4.92 2.19
N ALA A 57 -11.94 -5.74 2.96
CA ALA A 57 -12.54 -6.74 3.83
C ALA A 57 -11.64 -7.00 5.05
N LYS A 58 -12.25 -7.25 6.21
CA LYS A 58 -11.51 -7.59 7.44
C LYS A 58 -10.57 -8.77 7.22
N SER A 59 -11.03 -9.77 6.48
CA SER A 59 -10.25 -10.99 6.22
C SER A 59 -9.03 -10.76 5.34
N THR A 60 -9.05 -9.76 4.45
CA THR A 60 -7.89 -9.38 3.63
C THR A 60 -6.91 -8.45 4.35
N GLY A 61 -7.23 -8.01 5.58
CA GLY A 61 -6.35 -7.14 6.38
C GLY A 61 -6.08 -5.76 5.76
N ASN A 62 -6.91 -5.34 4.80
CA ASN A 62 -6.77 -4.07 4.06
C ASN A 62 -7.85 -3.04 4.46
N VAL A 63 -8.33 -3.11 5.70
CA VAL A 63 -9.32 -2.18 6.25
C VAL A 63 -8.59 -0.98 6.83
N TYR A 64 -9.03 0.22 6.45
CA TYR A 64 -8.58 1.48 7.04
C TYR A 64 -9.74 2.12 7.78
N LEU A 65 -9.55 2.39 9.06
CA LEU A 65 -10.46 3.21 9.84
C LEU A 65 -10.10 4.69 9.70
N VAL A 66 -11.05 5.58 9.95
CA VAL A 66 -10.79 7.02 9.97
C VAL A 66 -9.71 7.36 11.01
N ALA A 67 -9.76 6.70 12.18
CA ALA A 67 -8.76 6.84 13.23
C ALA A 67 -7.34 6.43 12.77
N ASP A 68 -7.23 5.49 11.83
CA ASP A 68 -5.92 5.12 11.26
C ASP A 68 -5.39 6.23 10.35
N LEU A 69 -6.27 6.95 9.64
CA LEU A 69 -5.86 8.10 8.84
C LEU A 69 -5.37 9.25 9.72
N GLU A 70 -6.07 9.52 10.82
CA GLU A 70 -5.68 10.54 11.81
C GLU A 70 -4.34 10.22 12.46
N ARG A 71 -4.14 8.95 12.88
CA ARG A 71 -2.88 8.49 13.47
C ARG A 71 -1.70 8.68 12.51
N ARG A 72 -1.95 8.52 11.20
CA ARG A 72 -0.98 8.77 10.12
C ARG A 72 -0.83 10.25 9.76
N GLY A 73 -1.44 11.15 10.54
CA GLY A 73 -1.31 12.58 10.35
C GLY A 73 -2.09 13.14 9.15
N PHE A 74 -3.08 12.41 8.65
CA PHE A 74 -4.03 12.93 7.67
C PHE A 74 -5.21 13.60 8.36
N ASP A 75 -5.69 14.69 7.76
CA ASP A 75 -7.00 15.25 8.07
C ASP A 75 -8.08 14.26 7.59
N PRO A 76 -9.05 13.85 8.43
CA PRO A 76 -10.17 13.00 8.01
C PRO A 76 -10.90 13.52 6.77
N LEU A 77 -10.99 14.83 6.60
CA LEU A 77 -11.63 15.47 5.46
C LEU A 77 -10.83 15.28 4.17
N ALA A 78 -9.58 14.84 4.22
CA ALA A 78 -8.85 14.39 3.04
C ALA A 78 -9.47 13.12 2.44
N PHE A 79 -9.98 12.20 3.26
CA PHE A 79 -10.73 11.05 2.76
C PHE A 79 -12.07 11.49 2.15
N ARG A 80 -12.77 12.44 2.78
CA ARG A 80 -13.99 13.02 2.20
C ARG A 80 -13.70 13.70 0.85
N TYR A 81 -12.63 14.47 0.76
CA TYR A 81 -12.14 15.05 -0.49
C TYR A 81 -11.82 13.96 -1.52
N LEU A 82 -11.16 12.88 -1.12
CA LEU A 82 -10.86 11.76 -2.01
C LEU A 82 -12.16 11.19 -2.61
N CYS A 83 -13.17 10.93 -1.78
CA CYS A 83 -14.49 10.47 -2.21
C CYS A 83 -15.16 11.45 -3.18
N ALA A 84 -15.00 12.75 -2.98
CA ALA A 84 -15.53 13.79 -3.87
C ALA A 84 -14.90 13.79 -5.29
N ASN A 85 -13.78 13.08 -5.50
CA ASN A 85 -13.18 12.94 -6.83
C ASN A 85 -13.81 11.81 -7.67
N ALA A 86 -14.67 10.97 -7.09
CA ALA A 86 -15.36 9.89 -7.78
C ALA A 86 -16.88 10.08 -7.70
N HIS A 87 -17.57 9.74 -8.79
CA HIS A 87 -19.02 9.68 -8.76
C HIS A 87 -19.45 8.50 -7.89
N TYR A 88 -20.52 8.64 -7.10
CA TYR A 88 -20.96 7.56 -6.18
C TYR A 88 -21.26 6.25 -6.92
N GLY A 89 -21.68 6.33 -8.18
CA GLY A 89 -21.93 5.19 -9.07
C GLY A 89 -20.67 4.58 -9.71
N THR A 90 -19.46 5.00 -9.31
CA THR A 90 -18.18 4.45 -9.80
C THR A 90 -17.34 3.89 -8.66
N ARG A 91 -16.61 2.80 -8.91
CA ARG A 91 -15.69 2.23 -7.90
C ARG A 91 -14.56 3.21 -7.64
N LEU A 92 -14.30 3.48 -6.37
CA LEU A 92 -13.17 4.29 -5.92
C LEU A 92 -12.03 3.37 -5.49
N ASN A 93 -10.81 3.62 -5.97
CA ASN A 93 -9.62 2.92 -5.49
C ASN A 93 -8.87 3.81 -4.50
N PHE A 94 -8.87 3.42 -3.23
CA PHE A 94 -8.08 4.01 -2.18
C PHE A 94 -6.67 3.44 -2.20
N THR A 95 -5.68 4.34 -2.21
CA THR A 95 -4.28 4.03 -1.95
C THR A 95 -3.70 5.12 -1.03
N PRO A 96 -2.61 4.85 -0.30
CA PRO A 96 -1.91 5.90 0.43
C PRO A 96 -1.53 7.08 -0.47
N ALA A 97 -1.13 6.82 -1.71
CA ALA A 97 -0.81 7.84 -2.70
C ALA A 97 -2.04 8.71 -3.08
N SER A 98 -3.22 8.10 -3.25
CA SER A 98 -4.45 8.84 -3.54
C SER A 98 -4.87 9.71 -2.37
N LEU A 99 -4.73 9.23 -1.12
CA LEU A 99 -5.02 10.01 0.08
C LEU A 99 -4.04 11.19 0.24
N ARG A 100 -2.74 10.98 0.03
CA ARG A 100 -1.73 12.06 -0.01
C ARG A 100 -2.07 13.12 -1.05
N ALA A 101 -2.53 12.70 -2.24
CA ALA A 101 -2.97 13.63 -3.27
C ALA A 101 -4.23 14.41 -2.87
N ALA A 102 -5.21 13.73 -2.27
CA ALA A 102 -6.44 14.32 -1.77
C ALA A 102 -6.19 15.38 -0.70
N GLN A 103 -5.35 15.07 0.30
CA GLN A 103 -4.97 16.01 1.35
C GLN A 103 -4.26 17.26 0.79
N ARG A 104 -3.35 17.09 -0.17
CA ARG A 104 -2.74 18.24 -0.86
C ARG A 104 -3.78 19.07 -1.60
N GLY A 105 -4.77 18.43 -2.22
CA GLY A 105 -5.89 19.09 -2.89
C GLY A 105 -6.74 19.91 -1.92
N LEU A 106 -7.14 19.30 -0.81
CA LEU A 106 -7.88 19.93 0.28
C LEU A 106 -7.15 21.18 0.81
N ASN A 107 -5.87 21.05 1.16
CA ASN A 107 -5.07 22.16 1.70
C ASN A 107 -4.98 23.32 0.70
N ARG A 108 -4.88 23.02 -0.59
CA ARG A 108 -4.84 24.07 -1.64
C ARG A 108 -6.18 24.78 -1.82
N LEU A 109 -7.31 24.07 -1.70
CA LEU A 109 -8.63 24.72 -1.72
C LEU A 109 -8.82 25.60 -0.48
N ARG A 110 -8.42 25.14 0.71
CA ARG A 110 -8.38 25.97 1.93
C ARG A 110 -7.51 27.21 1.75
N ALA A 111 -6.29 27.07 1.23
CA ALA A 111 -5.43 28.23 0.98
C ALA A 111 -6.08 29.26 0.02
N ALA A 112 -6.89 28.80 -0.95
CA ALA A 112 -7.58 29.70 -1.87
C ALA A 112 -8.70 30.53 -1.21
N THR A 113 -9.29 30.08 -0.10
CA THR A 113 -10.31 30.86 0.64
C THR A 113 -9.69 32.02 1.44
N HIS A 114 -8.40 31.92 1.77
CA HIS A 114 -7.65 32.91 2.56
C HIS A 114 -6.85 33.92 1.71
N ALA A 115 -6.87 33.79 0.38
CA ALA A 115 -6.13 34.71 -0.50
C ALA A 115 -6.78 36.11 -0.52
N ALA A 116 -6.03 37.16 -0.14
CA ALA A 116 -6.57 38.52 0.05
C ALA A 116 -6.51 39.45 -1.19
N SER A 117 -6.14 38.96 -2.38
CA SER A 117 -5.79 39.82 -3.52
C SER A 117 -6.97 40.22 -4.42
N GLY A 118 -6.85 41.38 -5.09
CA GLY A 118 -7.70 41.80 -6.22
C GLY A 118 -8.83 42.78 -5.89
N ARG A 119 -9.16 43.67 -6.84
CA ARG A 119 -10.21 44.68 -6.69
C ARG A 119 -11.58 44.13 -7.09
N LEU A 120 -12.58 44.38 -6.26
CA LEU A 120 -13.98 44.07 -6.58
C LEU A 120 -14.46 44.93 -7.76
N THR A 121 -15.03 44.28 -8.78
CA THR A 121 -15.61 44.94 -9.96
C THR A 121 -16.93 44.26 -10.34
N LYS A 122 -17.83 44.98 -11.03
CA LYS A 122 -19.09 44.39 -11.55
C LYS A 122 -18.83 43.20 -12.47
N LYS A 123 -17.80 43.28 -13.33
CA LYS A 123 -17.37 42.18 -14.21
C LYS A 123 -16.94 40.94 -13.43
N ALA A 124 -16.17 41.12 -12.35
CA ALA A 124 -15.74 40.02 -11.49
C ALA A 124 -16.92 39.36 -10.75
N ARG A 125 -17.93 40.13 -10.31
CA ARG A 125 -19.15 39.57 -9.72
C ARG A 125 -19.96 38.75 -10.72
N ALA A 126 -20.17 39.26 -11.93
CA ALA A 126 -20.89 38.52 -12.97
C ALA A 126 -20.18 37.20 -13.35
N GLU A 127 -18.85 37.21 -13.44
CA GLU A 127 -18.05 35.99 -13.65
C GLU A 127 -18.15 35.01 -12.46
N GLY A 128 -18.20 35.54 -11.22
CA GLY A 128 -18.40 34.73 -10.03
C GLY A 128 -19.75 34.01 -10.04
N GLU A 129 -20.83 34.71 -10.37
CA GLU A 129 -22.17 34.12 -10.46
C GLU A 129 -22.28 33.04 -11.55
N LYS A 130 -21.63 33.22 -12.70
CA LYS A 130 -21.56 32.16 -13.72
C LYS A 130 -20.95 30.87 -13.17
N ARG A 131 -19.88 30.99 -12.38
CA ARG A 131 -19.23 29.83 -11.73
C ARG A 131 -20.09 29.24 -10.62
N ARG A 132 -20.85 30.07 -9.90
CA ARG A 132 -21.83 29.60 -8.91
C ARG A 132 -22.89 28.73 -9.58
N THR A 133 -23.50 29.22 -10.65
CA THR A 133 -24.50 28.48 -11.42
C THR A 133 -23.91 27.17 -11.95
N ALA A 134 -22.73 27.22 -12.58
CA ALA A 134 -22.07 26.02 -13.11
C ALA A 134 -21.77 24.96 -12.02
N PHE A 135 -21.39 25.38 -10.81
CA PHE A 135 -21.18 24.45 -9.69
C PHE A 135 -22.47 23.74 -9.29
N TRP A 136 -23.54 24.51 -9.06
CA TRP A 136 -24.82 23.96 -8.61
C TRP A 136 -25.56 23.19 -9.71
N ASP A 137 -25.35 23.52 -10.98
CA ASP A 137 -25.85 22.72 -12.11
C ASP A 137 -25.17 21.36 -12.12
N ALA A 138 -23.83 21.31 -12.00
CA ALA A 138 -23.10 20.05 -11.91
C ALA A 138 -23.52 19.21 -10.69
N ALA A 139 -23.70 19.83 -9.52
CA ALA A 139 -24.13 19.11 -8.32
C ALA A 139 -25.56 18.55 -8.42
N ARG A 140 -26.46 19.25 -9.12
CA ARG A 140 -27.86 18.81 -9.33
C ARG A 140 -27.99 17.72 -10.38
N ASP A 141 -27.04 17.63 -11.30
CA ASP A 141 -26.98 16.57 -12.30
C ASP A 141 -26.46 15.27 -11.65
N GLY A 142 -27.36 14.54 -11.00
CA GLY A 142 -27.07 13.22 -10.44
C GLY A 142 -26.00 13.22 -9.35
N LEU A 143 -25.88 14.29 -8.54
CA LEU A 143 -24.79 14.42 -7.56
C LEU A 143 -23.41 14.24 -8.20
N ASN A 144 -23.17 14.88 -9.36
CA ASN A 144 -21.86 14.90 -10.01
C ASN A 144 -20.88 15.82 -9.26
N ILE A 145 -20.56 15.42 -8.02
CA ILE A 145 -19.60 16.05 -7.14
C ILE A 145 -18.21 16.18 -7.79
N PRO A 146 -17.70 15.22 -8.59
CA PRO A 146 -16.43 15.42 -9.29
C PRO A 146 -16.45 16.63 -10.24
N ALA A 147 -17.52 16.79 -11.02
CA ALA A 147 -17.67 17.96 -11.90
C ALA A 147 -17.83 19.26 -11.09
N ALA A 148 -18.61 19.24 -10.00
CA ALA A 148 -18.76 20.39 -9.11
C ALA A 148 -17.41 20.78 -8.46
N LEU A 149 -16.63 19.80 -7.98
CA LEU A 149 -15.28 20.00 -7.43
C LEU A 149 -14.32 20.58 -8.47
N ALA A 150 -14.43 20.19 -9.75
CA ALA A 150 -13.68 20.80 -10.84
C ALA A 150 -14.01 22.29 -11.01
N VAL A 151 -15.28 22.69 -10.85
CA VAL A 151 -15.69 24.10 -10.84
C VAL A 151 -15.11 24.84 -9.63
N ALA A 152 -15.10 24.23 -8.43
CA ALA A 152 -14.46 24.81 -7.26
C ALA A 152 -12.95 25.09 -7.50
N TRP A 153 -12.25 24.14 -8.13
CA TRP A 153 -10.86 24.35 -8.56
C TRP A 153 -10.69 25.45 -9.60
N SER A 154 -11.65 25.57 -10.52
CA SER A 154 -11.66 26.66 -11.50
C SER A 154 -11.74 28.02 -10.81
N VAL A 155 -12.52 28.14 -9.73
CA VAL A 155 -12.60 29.35 -8.89
C VAL A 155 -11.29 29.58 -8.17
N ALA A 156 -10.75 28.57 -7.50
CA ALA A 156 -9.49 28.66 -6.75
C ALA A 156 -8.33 29.18 -7.63
N ARG A 157 -8.22 28.68 -8.86
CA ARG A 157 -7.17 29.03 -9.84
C ARG A 157 -7.46 30.31 -10.65
N SER A 158 -8.67 30.86 -10.56
CA SER A 158 -9.06 32.03 -11.33
C SER A 158 -8.34 33.31 -10.88
N ARG A 159 -8.46 34.39 -11.66
CA ARG A 159 -8.05 35.74 -11.27
C ARG A 159 -9.15 36.53 -10.53
N LEU A 160 -10.19 35.85 -10.04
CA LEU A 160 -11.25 36.50 -9.27
C LEU A 160 -10.67 37.14 -8.00
N PRO A 161 -11.23 38.28 -7.55
CA PRO A 161 -10.89 38.86 -6.25
C PRO A 161 -11.08 37.85 -5.11
N GLY A 162 -10.18 37.90 -4.13
CA GLY A 162 -10.16 37.01 -2.97
C GLY A 162 -11.50 36.91 -2.25
N ALA A 163 -12.17 38.04 -2.03
CA ALA A 163 -13.50 38.07 -1.42
C ALA A 163 -14.56 37.27 -2.20
N ILE A 164 -14.53 37.31 -3.55
CA ILE A 164 -15.45 36.52 -4.39
C ILE A 164 -15.08 35.04 -4.34
N LYS A 165 -13.78 34.70 -4.39
CA LYS A 165 -13.33 33.31 -4.25
C LYS A 165 -13.80 32.71 -2.93
N ARG A 166 -13.58 33.43 -1.83
CA ARG A 166 -13.99 33.00 -0.49
C ARG A 166 -15.51 32.80 -0.42
N GLU A 167 -16.28 33.76 -0.90
CA GLU A 167 -17.75 33.67 -0.93
C GLU A 167 -18.24 32.43 -1.70
N LEU A 168 -17.72 32.20 -2.91
CA LEU A 168 -18.10 31.06 -3.74
C LEU A 168 -17.69 29.73 -3.10
N LEU A 169 -16.44 29.62 -2.64
CA LEU A 169 -15.94 28.39 -2.03
C LEU A 169 -16.70 28.05 -0.75
N MET A 170 -17.11 29.03 0.05
CA MET A 170 -17.97 28.82 1.22
C MET A 170 -19.38 28.36 0.84
N ASP A 171 -19.94 28.89 -0.26
CA ASP A 171 -21.23 28.43 -0.78
C ASP A 171 -21.15 26.98 -1.27
N PHE A 172 -20.08 26.64 -1.99
CA PHE A 172 -19.81 25.29 -2.50
C PHE A 172 -19.57 24.30 -1.37
N ASP A 173 -18.94 24.74 -0.28
CA ASP A 173 -18.63 23.89 0.86
C ASP A 173 -19.86 23.38 1.61
N ARG A 174 -21.05 23.96 1.37
CA ARG A 174 -22.31 23.46 1.95
C ARG A 174 -22.64 22.03 1.52
N ILE A 175 -22.27 21.65 0.30
CA ILE A 175 -22.42 20.26 -0.18
C ILE A 175 -21.11 19.48 -0.07
N LEU A 176 -19.96 20.14 -0.31
CA LEU A 176 -18.66 19.46 -0.25
C LEU A 176 -18.30 19.06 1.19
N GLY A 177 -18.62 19.88 2.20
CA GLY A 177 -18.37 19.59 3.61
C GLY A 177 -16.90 19.37 3.95
N LEU A 178 -16.01 20.17 3.38
CA LEU A 178 -14.54 20.04 3.49
C LEU A 178 -13.92 21.01 4.49
N ASP A 179 -14.73 21.84 5.14
CA ASP A 179 -14.31 22.88 6.07
C ASP A 179 -13.25 23.78 5.41
N LEU A 180 -13.63 24.39 4.29
CA LEU A 180 -12.70 25.17 3.45
C LEU A 180 -12.26 26.49 4.09
N VAL A 181 -12.93 26.93 5.16
CA VAL A 181 -12.58 28.15 5.90
C VAL A 181 -11.54 27.91 6.98
N MET A 182 -11.29 26.66 7.35
CA MET A 182 -10.23 26.32 8.30
C MET A 182 -8.90 26.89 7.83
N ALA A 183 -8.28 27.68 8.71
CA ALA A 183 -6.98 28.27 8.45
C ALA A 183 -5.91 27.19 8.59
N LEU A 184 -5.07 27.05 7.57
CA LEU A 184 -3.92 26.16 7.66
C LEU A 184 -2.86 26.78 8.59
N PRO A 185 -2.16 25.96 9.40
CA PRO A 185 -1.04 26.43 10.19
C PRO A 185 0.01 27.10 9.29
N VAL A 186 0.36 28.34 9.60
CA VAL A 186 1.48 29.04 8.96
C VAL A 186 2.72 28.76 9.80
N PRO A 187 3.75 28.08 9.26
CA PRO A 187 4.94 27.76 10.03
C PRO A 187 5.69 29.05 10.37
N GLN A 188 6.26 29.11 11.57
CA GLN A 188 7.21 30.16 11.92
C GLN A 188 8.52 29.89 11.17
N VAL A 189 8.78 30.68 10.12
CA VAL A 189 10.00 30.57 9.34
C VAL A 189 11.11 31.30 10.08
N SER A 190 12.10 30.54 10.59
CA SER A 190 13.28 31.12 11.24
C SER A 190 14.13 31.92 10.23
N GLY A 191 15.00 32.80 10.74
CA GLY A 191 15.93 33.56 9.88
C GLY A 191 16.85 32.66 9.05
N GLU A 192 17.19 31.48 9.58
CA GLU A 192 17.96 30.44 8.91
C GLU A 192 17.20 29.82 7.74
N VAL A 193 15.95 29.37 7.95
CA VAL A 193 15.13 28.79 6.88
C VAL A 193 14.89 29.83 5.77
N ALA A 194 14.67 31.09 6.14
CA ALA A 194 14.53 32.17 5.17
C ALA A 194 15.81 32.39 4.34
N ALA A 195 17.00 32.19 4.93
CA ALA A 195 18.27 32.24 4.21
C ALA A 195 18.41 31.06 3.24
N LEU A 196 18.12 29.83 3.70
CA LEU A 196 18.14 28.62 2.87
C LEU A 196 17.18 28.72 1.68
N VAL A 197 15.97 29.27 1.88
CA VAL A 197 15.01 29.50 0.78
C VAL A 197 15.56 30.48 -0.26
N ARG A 198 16.23 31.56 0.18
CA ARG A 198 16.84 32.53 -0.74
C ARG A 198 18.00 31.92 -1.52
N GLU A 199 18.88 31.18 -0.84
CA GLU A 199 20.02 30.48 -1.43
C GLU A 199 19.54 29.45 -2.47
N ARG A 200 18.59 28.60 -2.09
CA ARG A 200 17.96 27.63 -3.00
C ARG A 200 17.36 28.30 -4.24
N HIS A 201 16.69 29.45 -4.08
CA HIS A 201 16.13 30.18 -5.21
C HIS A 201 17.23 30.74 -6.15
N GLN A 202 18.37 31.17 -5.61
CA GLN A 202 19.53 31.56 -6.42
C GLN A 202 20.11 30.36 -7.17
N ASP A 203 20.25 29.20 -6.53
CA ASP A 203 20.72 27.97 -7.16
C ASP A 203 19.81 27.50 -8.29
N ARG A 204 18.48 27.57 -8.09
CA ARG A 204 17.50 27.28 -9.15
C ARG A 204 17.62 28.25 -10.32
N LYS A 205 17.82 29.55 -10.06
CA LYS A 205 18.06 30.55 -11.13
C LYS A 205 19.35 30.27 -11.89
N ALA A 206 20.39 29.81 -11.19
CA ALA A 206 21.68 29.41 -11.76
C ALA A 206 21.67 27.99 -12.38
N ARG A 207 20.53 27.28 -12.36
CA ARG A 207 20.39 25.88 -12.81
C ARG A 207 21.30 24.88 -12.08
N ARG A 208 21.68 25.18 -10.83
CA ARG A 208 22.40 24.27 -9.93
C ARG A 208 21.40 23.38 -9.19
N TRP A 209 20.89 22.36 -9.89
CA TRP A 209 19.79 21.53 -9.38
C TRP A 209 20.18 20.70 -8.15
N GLU A 210 21.37 20.11 -8.16
CA GLU A 210 21.88 19.28 -7.06
C GLU A 210 22.03 20.10 -5.77
N ALA A 211 22.65 21.28 -5.84
CA ALA A 211 22.76 22.19 -4.70
C ALA A 211 21.37 22.65 -4.19
N ALA A 212 20.46 22.99 -5.10
CA ALA A 212 19.10 23.37 -4.74
C ALA A 212 18.29 22.22 -4.09
N ASP A 213 18.60 20.96 -4.43
CA ASP A 213 17.97 19.78 -3.86
C ASP A 213 18.59 19.42 -2.50
N SER A 214 19.90 19.55 -2.32
CA SER A 214 20.55 19.44 -1.01
C SER A 214 19.98 20.47 -0.01
N ILE A 215 19.73 21.71 -0.44
CA ILE A 215 19.06 22.70 0.42
C ILE A 215 17.61 22.31 0.72
N ARG A 216 16.89 21.68 -0.22
CA ARG A 216 15.53 21.19 0.03
C ARG A 216 15.52 20.10 1.09
N GLU A 217 16.47 19.18 1.05
CA GLU A 217 16.65 18.12 2.04
C GLU A 217 16.90 18.72 3.41
N ARG A 218 17.86 19.65 3.54
CA ARG A 218 18.11 20.36 4.80
C ARG A 218 16.86 21.05 5.37
N ILE A 219 16.05 21.71 4.52
CA ILE A 219 14.78 22.32 4.98
C ILE A 219 13.77 21.24 5.41
N THR A 220 13.77 20.09 4.75
CA THR A 220 12.94 18.93 5.09
C THR A 220 13.34 18.33 6.43
N ASP A 221 14.64 18.22 6.72
CA ASP A 221 15.18 17.76 8.00
C ASP A 221 14.79 18.69 9.16
N MET A 222 14.57 19.97 8.87
CA MET A 222 14.03 20.96 9.81
C MET A 222 12.50 20.86 9.98
N GLY A 223 11.85 19.84 9.40
CA GLY A 223 10.41 19.61 9.49
C GLY A 223 9.57 20.53 8.60
N LEU A 224 10.13 21.04 7.51
CA LEU A 224 9.46 21.98 6.60
C LEU A 224 9.52 21.51 5.13
N GLU A 225 8.47 21.77 4.35
CA GLU A 225 8.45 21.51 2.91
C GLU A 225 8.48 22.84 2.13
N VAL A 226 9.36 22.95 1.13
CA VAL A 226 9.36 24.07 0.18
C VAL A 226 8.52 23.75 -1.06
N ARG A 227 7.73 24.72 -1.50
CA ARG A 227 6.95 24.64 -2.75
C ARG A 227 7.20 25.86 -3.61
N ASP A 228 7.65 25.62 -4.82
CA ASP A 228 7.79 26.68 -5.82
C ASP A 228 6.47 26.85 -6.58
N ASP A 229 5.97 28.08 -6.61
CA ASP A 229 4.85 28.51 -7.42
C ASP A 229 5.22 29.72 -8.29
N ARG A 230 4.28 30.22 -9.10
CA ARG A 230 4.52 31.40 -9.95
C ARG A 230 4.92 32.65 -9.15
N PRO A 231 4.30 32.98 -7.99
CA PRO A 231 4.69 34.14 -7.21
C PRO A 231 5.97 33.97 -6.37
N GLY A 232 6.43 32.75 -6.06
CA GLY A 232 7.69 32.53 -5.35
C GLY A 232 7.87 31.13 -4.76
N THR A 233 8.65 31.02 -3.68
CA THR A 233 8.78 29.78 -2.89
C THR A 233 8.01 29.95 -1.59
N THR A 234 7.04 29.08 -1.35
CA THR A 234 6.27 29.02 -0.09
C THR A 234 6.84 27.91 0.79
N VAL A 235 6.99 28.19 2.09
CA VAL A 235 7.39 27.21 3.11
C VAL A 235 6.13 26.74 3.83
N LEU A 236 5.97 25.42 3.97
CA LEU A 236 4.87 24.78 4.68
C LEU A 236 5.44 23.83 5.75
N PRO A 237 4.68 23.50 6.80
CA PRO A 237 5.06 22.41 7.70
C PRO A 237 5.20 21.13 6.89
N LEU A 238 6.23 20.33 7.17
CA LEU A 238 6.34 19.00 6.60
C LEU A 238 5.10 18.22 7.06
N PRO A 239 4.32 17.66 6.13
CA PRO A 239 3.14 16.90 6.52
C PRO A 239 3.51 15.77 7.47
N ALA A 240 2.65 15.49 8.45
CA ALA A 240 2.92 14.46 9.46
C ALA A 240 3.20 13.07 8.85
N TRP A 241 2.53 12.66 7.76
CA TRP A 241 2.84 11.41 7.04
C TRP A 241 4.19 11.41 6.26
N LYS A 242 4.89 12.55 6.22
CA LYS A 242 6.25 12.69 5.68
C LYS A 242 7.29 12.91 6.78
N GLN A 243 6.85 13.19 8.01
CA GLN A 243 7.74 13.18 9.16
C GLN A 243 8.02 11.69 9.40
N ASP A 244 9.29 11.32 9.28
CA ASP A 244 9.73 9.93 9.33
C ASP A 244 9.33 9.30 10.68
N ASP A 245 8.27 8.51 10.67
CA ASP A 245 7.81 7.69 11.80
C ASP A 245 8.33 6.25 11.67
N GLY A 246 9.19 5.97 10.67
CA GLY A 246 9.73 4.65 10.37
C GLY A 246 8.70 3.67 9.77
N ASN A 247 7.51 4.15 9.40
CA ASN A 247 6.41 3.30 8.94
C ASN A 247 6.31 3.22 7.40
N ILE A 248 6.21 2.00 6.88
CA ILE A 248 6.17 1.67 5.46
C ILE A 248 4.72 1.40 5.03
N ALA A 249 4.20 2.19 4.09
CA ALA A 249 2.85 2.03 3.56
C ALA A 249 2.80 1.21 2.25
N SER A 250 3.95 0.95 1.64
CA SER A 250 4.11 0.12 0.45
C SER A 250 5.58 -0.25 0.30
N SER A 251 5.89 -1.35 -0.40
CA SER A 251 7.30 -1.71 -0.63
C SER A 251 8.08 -0.63 -1.38
N ALA A 252 7.40 0.23 -2.15
CA ALA A 252 8.02 1.32 -2.89
C ALA A 252 8.42 2.52 -2.02
N ASP A 253 8.00 2.57 -0.76
CA ASP A 253 8.39 3.63 0.17
C ASP A 253 9.84 3.43 0.69
N VAL A 254 10.42 2.22 0.54
CA VAL A 254 11.85 1.99 0.78
C VAL A 254 12.65 2.10 -0.53
N GLY A 255 13.86 2.66 -0.44
CA GLY A 255 14.81 2.64 -1.55
C GLY A 255 15.12 1.21 -2.02
N SER A 256 15.66 1.04 -3.22
CA SER A 256 16.07 -0.26 -3.74
C SER A 256 17.59 -0.31 -3.85
N ARG A 257 18.20 -1.31 -3.21
CA ARG A 257 19.63 -1.66 -3.27
C ARG A 257 19.89 -2.83 -4.22
N LEU A 258 18.86 -3.31 -4.93
CA LEU A 258 18.98 -4.44 -5.84
C LEU A 258 20.06 -4.27 -6.91
N ASP A 259 20.32 -3.03 -7.33
CA ASP A 259 21.31 -2.70 -8.36
C ASP A 259 22.70 -2.39 -7.78
N ASP A 260 22.84 -2.36 -6.45
CA ASP A 260 24.12 -2.16 -5.76
C ASP A 260 24.98 -3.43 -5.87
N GLU A 261 26.31 -3.29 -5.84
CA GLU A 261 27.18 -4.45 -5.69
C GLU A 261 27.02 -5.06 -4.29
N PRO A 262 26.85 -6.38 -4.16
CA PRO A 262 26.72 -7.02 -2.85
C PRO A 262 27.97 -6.82 -2.00
N ASP A 263 27.79 -6.35 -0.76
CA ASP A 263 28.87 -6.14 0.21
C ASP A 263 28.79 -7.07 1.43
N LEU A 264 27.82 -7.99 1.43
CA LEU A 264 27.64 -9.07 2.39
C LEU A 264 27.56 -10.43 1.67
N ASP A 265 27.82 -11.51 2.38
CA ASP A 265 27.63 -12.87 1.89
C ASP A 265 26.15 -13.24 1.84
N PHE A 266 25.43 -13.04 2.95
CA PHE A 266 24.03 -13.45 3.12
C PHE A 266 23.15 -12.31 3.65
N THR A 267 21.98 -12.14 3.04
CA THR A 267 20.84 -11.45 3.66
C THR A 267 19.76 -12.46 3.97
N VAL A 268 19.36 -12.57 5.24
CA VAL A 268 18.19 -13.37 5.64
C VAL A 268 16.99 -12.45 5.81
N ALA A 269 15.97 -12.64 4.97
CA ALA A 269 14.74 -11.86 5.00
C ALA A 269 13.64 -12.64 5.73
N VAL A 270 13.23 -12.12 6.88
CA VAL A 270 12.15 -12.67 7.72
C VAL A 270 10.99 -11.69 7.74
N VAL A 271 9.81 -12.14 7.33
CA VAL A 271 8.61 -11.28 7.28
C VAL A 271 7.58 -11.84 8.24
N ALA A 272 7.20 -11.06 9.24
CA ALA A 272 6.23 -11.46 10.24
C ALA A 272 4.99 -10.55 10.21
N ARG A 273 3.82 -11.16 10.35
CA ARG A 273 2.53 -10.47 10.50
C ARG A 273 1.90 -10.74 11.87
N ARG A 274 2.25 -11.86 12.50
CA ARG A 274 1.77 -12.35 13.78
C ARG A 274 2.79 -13.39 14.32
N GLY A 275 2.71 -13.72 15.61
CA GLY A 275 3.57 -14.72 16.24
C GLY A 275 4.88 -14.15 16.77
N CYS A 276 4.81 -13.53 17.94
CA CYS A 276 5.95 -12.95 18.67
C CYS A 276 7.04 -14.01 18.92
N GLU A 277 6.65 -15.14 19.52
CA GLU A 277 7.56 -16.19 19.95
C GLU A 277 8.19 -16.91 18.75
N GLU A 278 7.43 -17.11 17.68
CA GLU A 278 7.92 -17.71 16.44
C GLU A 278 8.95 -16.82 15.76
N LEU A 279 8.69 -15.51 15.67
CA LEU A 279 9.66 -14.55 15.15
C LEU A 279 10.94 -14.56 15.98
N GLN A 280 10.83 -14.51 17.31
CA GLN A 280 11.99 -14.53 18.21
C GLN A 280 12.80 -15.81 18.06
N ARG A 281 12.14 -16.97 18.04
CA ARG A 281 12.79 -18.28 17.82
C ARG A 281 13.51 -18.31 16.47
N CYS A 282 12.82 -17.92 15.41
CA CYS A 282 13.36 -17.91 14.05
C CYS A 282 14.61 -17.03 13.97
N VAL A 283 14.51 -15.76 14.36
CA VAL A 283 15.64 -14.81 14.29
C VAL A 283 16.79 -15.24 15.21
N SER A 284 16.50 -15.71 16.43
CA SER A 284 17.55 -16.19 17.34
C SER A 284 18.29 -17.41 16.76
N SER A 285 17.56 -18.33 16.14
CA SER A 285 18.14 -19.52 15.51
C SER A 285 19.02 -19.16 14.30
N VAL A 286 18.61 -18.18 13.50
CA VAL A 286 19.41 -17.66 12.38
C VAL A 286 20.71 -17.03 12.89
N ARG A 287 20.61 -16.16 13.90
CA ARG A 287 21.76 -15.46 14.48
C ARG A 287 22.80 -16.38 15.09
N ALA A 288 22.40 -17.55 15.57
CA ALA A 288 23.32 -18.53 16.14
C ALA A 288 24.31 -19.11 15.11
N TRP A 289 23.99 -19.03 13.82
CA TRP A 289 24.77 -19.61 12.74
C TRP A 289 25.21 -18.60 11.67
N LEU A 290 24.62 -17.40 11.66
CA LEU A 290 24.97 -16.36 10.72
C LEU A 290 26.33 -15.75 11.11
N GLY A 291 27.31 -15.84 10.22
CA GLY A 291 28.63 -15.23 10.43
C GLY A 291 28.62 -13.69 10.30
N ASP A 292 29.77 -13.06 10.57
CA ASP A 292 29.93 -11.60 10.60
C ASP A 292 29.60 -10.90 9.27
N ALA A 293 29.80 -11.59 8.13
CA ALA A 293 29.52 -11.10 6.79
C ALA A 293 28.04 -11.28 6.37
N GLY A 294 27.11 -11.38 7.32
CA GLY A 294 25.69 -11.54 7.07
C GLY A 294 24.82 -10.44 7.70
N GLU A 295 23.61 -10.29 7.20
CA GLU A 295 22.56 -9.48 7.85
C GLU A 295 21.24 -10.25 7.96
N VAL A 296 20.42 -9.85 8.92
CA VAL A 296 19.02 -10.24 9.02
C VAL A 296 18.16 -9.01 8.82
N ILE A 297 17.22 -9.07 7.89
CA ILE A 297 16.20 -8.05 7.69
C ILE A 297 14.88 -8.61 8.18
N VAL A 298 14.34 -7.97 9.23
CA VAL A 298 13.01 -8.29 9.76
C VAL A 298 12.02 -7.24 9.29
N VAL A 299 10.97 -7.69 8.61
CA VAL A 299 9.85 -6.85 8.21
C VAL A 299 8.65 -7.20 9.08
N ASP A 300 8.31 -6.29 9.98
CA ASP A 300 7.00 -6.23 10.60
C ASP A 300 5.99 -5.80 9.53
N ASN A 301 5.15 -6.72 9.10
CA ASN A 301 4.19 -6.56 8.00
C ASN A 301 2.78 -6.28 8.56
N GLY A 302 2.65 -5.24 9.38
CA GLY A 302 1.40 -4.85 10.04
C GLY A 302 1.06 -5.74 11.24
N PHE A 303 2.08 -6.04 12.04
CA PHE A 303 2.04 -6.82 13.28
C PHE A 303 1.42 -5.98 14.42
N PRO A 304 0.65 -6.56 15.36
CA PRO A 304 0.07 -5.80 16.47
C PRO A 304 1.15 -5.18 17.38
N GLU A 305 0.89 -3.96 17.87
CA GLU A 305 1.76 -3.23 18.81
C GLU A 305 2.11 -4.03 20.08
N GLU A 306 1.28 -5.01 20.45
CA GLU A 306 1.53 -5.93 21.59
C GLU A 306 2.85 -6.72 21.45
N CYS A 307 3.36 -6.88 20.23
CA CYS A 307 4.63 -7.53 19.95
C CYS A 307 5.84 -6.58 19.83
N ALA A 308 5.64 -5.27 20.02
CA ALA A 308 6.71 -4.29 20.00
C ALA A 308 7.87 -4.62 20.97
N PRO A 309 7.62 -5.06 22.23
CA PRO A 309 8.71 -5.38 23.16
C PRO A 309 9.64 -6.48 22.65
N VAL A 310 9.09 -7.49 21.98
CA VAL A 310 9.88 -8.58 21.39
C VAL A 310 10.72 -8.06 20.23
N THR A 311 10.17 -7.20 19.37
CA THR A 311 10.95 -6.59 18.28
C THR A 311 12.04 -5.64 18.78
N GLU A 312 11.77 -4.91 19.86
CA GLU A 312 12.74 -4.03 20.52
C GLU A 312 13.87 -4.85 21.18
N GLU A 313 13.54 -5.90 21.92
CA GLU A 313 14.52 -6.79 22.55
C GLU A 313 15.44 -7.48 21.54
N ILE A 314 14.90 -7.92 20.39
CA ILE A 314 15.72 -8.48 19.31
C ILE A 314 16.61 -7.38 18.69
N GLY A 315 16.10 -6.15 18.56
CA GLY A 315 16.75 -5.00 17.92
C GLY A 315 17.86 -4.32 18.73
N GLU A 316 17.76 -4.26 20.06
CA GLU A 316 18.72 -3.56 20.93
C GLU A 316 20.12 -4.23 20.98
N ALA A 317 20.29 -5.41 20.39
CA ALA A 317 21.46 -6.26 20.61
C ALA A 317 22.22 -6.74 19.35
N ALA A 318 22.12 -6.07 18.18
CA ALA A 318 22.80 -6.57 16.97
C ALA A 318 23.10 -5.53 15.87
N GLU A 319 24.38 -5.34 15.54
CA GLU A 319 24.82 -4.55 14.37
C GLU A 319 24.35 -5.15 13.02
N GLN A 320 24.04 -6.45 12.99
CA GLN A 320 23.64 -7.20 11.78
C GLN A 320 22.13 -7.25 11.53
N LEU A 321 21.31 -6.67 12.40
CA LEU A 321 19.85 -6.78 12.34
C LEU A 321 19.21 -5.45 11.96
N ARG A 322 18.34 -5.48 10.95
CA ARG A 322 17.63 -4.30 10.47
C ARG A 322 16.13 -4.54 10.51
N PHE A 323 15.41 -3.62 11.14
CA PHE A 323 13.96 -3.67 11.26
C PHE A 323 13.29 -2.69 10.31
N PHE A 324 12.20 -3.15 9.72
CA PHE A 324 11.29 -2.36 8.89
C PHE A 324 9.88 -2.60 9.37
N ARG A 325 9.14 -1.53 9.67
CA ARG A 325 7.77 -1.61 10.16
C ARG A 325 6.81 -1.13 9.09
N ALA A 326 5.81 -1.93 8.77
CA ALA A 326 4.70 -1.52 7.93
C ALA A 326 3.54 -1.04 8.81
N ASP A 327 2.92 0.08 8.44
CA ASP A 327 1.77 0.63 9.20
C ASP A 327 0.48 -0.19 9.03
N HIS A 328 0.46 -1.13 8.09
CA HIS A 328 -0.63 -2.08 7.88
C HIS A 328 -0.09 -3.32 7.16
N PHE A 329 -0.95 -4.34 7.02
CA PHE A 329 -0.57 -5.54 6.29
C PHE A 329 -0.41 -5.26 4.79
N LEU A 330 0.81 -5.25 4.28
CA LEU A 330 1.11 -5.01 2.85
C LEU A 330 0.76 -6.20 1.96
N GLY A 331 0.42 -7.35 2.55
CA GLY A 331 0.40 -8.64 1.88
C GLY A 331 1.75 -9.35 1.99
N THR A 332 1.77 -10.68 1.87
CA THR A 332 3.01 -11.46 2.00
C THR A 332 4.08 -11.03 0.99
N ALA A 333 3.71 -10.88 -0.28
CA ALA A 333 4.63 -10.42 -1.33
C ALA A 333 5.15 -8.99 -1.07
N GLY A 334 4.27 -8.05 -0.68
CA GLY A 334 4.67 -6.67 -0.37
C GLY A 334 5.66 -6.58 0.78
N GLY A 335 5.43 -7.33 1.87
CA GLY A 335 6.36 -7.41 2.99
C GLY A 335 7.71 -8.03 2.62
N ARG A 336 7.72 -9.11 1.83
CA ARG A 336 8.97 -9.70 1.31
C ARG A 336 9.70 -8.73 0.39
N ASN A 337 9.00 -8.00 -0.46
CA ASN A 337 9.62 -7.00 -1.33
C ASN A 337 10.29 -5.86 -0.56
N VAL A 338 9.79 -5.46 0.62
CA VAL A 338 10.49 -4.50 1.49
C VAL A 338 11.90 -5.02 1.84
N ALA A 339 12.00 -6.27 2.30
CA ALA A 339 13.27 -6.88 2.65
C ALA A 339 14.19 -7.04 1.44
N LEU A 340 13.64 -7.55 0.33
CA LEU A 340 14.41 -7.79 -0.90
C LEU A 340 14.96 -6.51 -1.51
N ARG A 341 14.19 -5.41 -1.49
CA ARG A 341 14.67 -4.09 -1.91
C ARG A 341 15.83 -3.59 -1.07
N GLN A 342 15.98 -4.07 0.16
CA GLN A 342 16.98 -3.60 1.12
C GLN A 342 18.14 -4.57 1.32
N ALA A 343 18.09 -5.74 0.68
CA ALA A 343 19.08 -6.79 0.78
C ALA A 343 20.42 -6.36 0.17
N ARG A 344 21.51 -6.72 0.85
CA ARG A 344 22.89 -6.43 0.44
C ARG A 344 23.74 -7.68 0.20
N GLY A 345 23.21 -8.84 0.55
CA GLY A 345 23.88 -10.13 0.43
C GLY A 345 24.02 -10.60 -1.01
N ARG A 346 25.14 -11.24 -1.33
CA ARG A 346 25.32 -12.00 -2.57
C ARG A 346 24.27 -13.10 -2.68
N TYR A 347 23.99 -13.75 -1.55
CA TYR A 347 22.94 -14.74 -1.38
C TYR A 347 21.81 -14.17 -0.52
N ILE A 348 20.58 -14.41 -0.92
CA ILE A 348 19.37 -13.96 -0.23
C ILE A 348 18.60 -15.20 0.21
N VAL A 349 18.20 -15.23 1.48
CA VAL A 349 17.40 -16.31 2.06
C VAL A 349 16.06 -15.74 2.51
N LEU A 350 14.98 -16.13 1.83
CA LEU A 350 13.63 -15.96 2.33
C LEU A 350 13.34 -17.07 3.35
N LEU A 351 13.18 -16.69 4.62
CA LEU A 351 12.88 -17.62 5.70
C LEU A 351 11.54 -17.24 6.34
N ASP A 352 10.64 -18.21 6.43
CA ASP A 352 9.37 -18.03 7.12
C ASP A 352 9.58 -18.10 8.66
N PRO A 353 8.87 -17.30 9.48
CA PRO A 353 8.97 -17.37 10.94
C PRO A 353 8.67 -18.75 11.55
N SER A 354 7.99 -19.65 10.82
CA SER A 354 7.82 -21.04 11.25
C SER A 354 9.10 -21.89 11.15
N GLY A 355 10.16 -21.41 10.50
CA GLY A 355 11.45 -22.07 10.40
C GLY A 355 12.37 -21.82 11.61
N GLU A 356 12.97 -22.89 12.13
CA GLU A 356 14.01 -22.84 13.17
C GLU A 356 15.30 -23.47 12.61
N VAL A 357 16.38 -22.70 12.55
CA VAL A 357 17.70 -23.15 12.09
C VAL A 357 18.37 -23.97 13.18
N THR A 358 18.69 -25.23 12.89
CA THR A 358 19.22 -26.21 13.87
C THR A 358 20.69 -26.58 13.65
N GLY A 359 21.35 -25.97 12.67
CA GLY A 359 22.72 -26.24 12.25
C GLY A 359 23.23 -25.16 11.29
N ASP A 360 24.45 -25.32 10.77
CA ASP A 360 25.05 -24.35 9.84
C ASP A 360 24.37 -24.38 8.45
N LEU A 361 23.25 -23.67 8.37
CA LEU A 361 22.45 -23.52 7.17
C LEU A 361 23.22 -22.82 6.05
N PHE A 362 24.06 -21.84 6.39
CA PHE A 362 24.74 -21.00 5.41
C PHE A 362 25.87 -21.75 4.70
N ALA A 363 26.64 -22.56 5.45
CA ALA A 363 27.61 -23.47 4.87
C ALA A 363 26.95 -24.52 3.97
N ALA A 364 25.77 -25.02 4.35
CA ALA A 364 25.03 -26.01 3.56
C ALA A 364 24.41 -25.42 2.27
N LEU A 365 23.94 -24.17 2.31
CA LEU A 365 23.36 -23.49 1.15
C LEU A 365 24.43 -23.04 0.12
N ARG A 366 25.61 -22.64 0.58
CA ARG A 366 26.67 -22.09 -0.28
C ARG A 366 26.99 -22.93 -1.52
N PRO A 367 27.28 -24.25 -1.44
CA PRO A 367 27.60 -25.04 -2.63
C PRO A 367 26.42 -25.14 -3.62
N LEU A 368 25.17 -25.08 -3.14
CA LEU A 368 23.99 -25.08 -4.01
C LEU A 368 23.86 -23.76 -4.78
N LEU A 369 24.19 -22.64 -4.13
CA LEU A 369 24.05 -21.29 -4.72
C LEU A 369 25.25 -20.89 -5.59
N GLU A 370 26.41 -21.53 -5.41
CA GLU A 370 27.59 -21.39 -6.27
C GLU A 370 27.42 -22.06 -7.65
N ASP A 371 26.51 -23.03 -7.78
CA ASP A 371 26.10 -23.55 -9.09
C ASP A 371 25.23 -22.50 -9.81
N GLU A 372 25.82 -21.85 -10.81
CA GLU A 372 25.17 -20.80 -11.60
C GLU A 372 23.90 -21.28 -12.31
N THR A 373 23.74 -22.59 -12.56
CA THR A 373 22.53 -23.15 -13.18
C THR A 373 21.35 -23.26 -12.22
N ILE A 374 21.60 -23.18 -10.91
CA ILE A 374 20.57 -23.16 -9.86
C ILE A 374 20.18 -21.71 -9.60
N GLY A 375 18.88 -21.42 -9.75
CA GLY A 375 18.33 -20.10 -9.46
C GLY A 375 17.61 -20.04 -8.11
N ALA A 376 17.14 -21.17 -7.59
CA ALA A 376 16.53 -21.27 -6.27
C ALA A 376 16.87 -22.61 -5.61
N ALA A 377 17.23 -22.55 -4.33
CA ALA A 377 17.50 -23.70 -3.48
C ALA A 377 16.66 -23.62 -2.20
N GLY A 378 16.24 -24.75 -1.64
CA GLY A 378 15.52 -24.76 -0.36
C GLY A 378 15.45 -26.14 0.25
N ARG A 379 14.71 -26.30 1.34
CA ARG A 379 14.54 -27.59 2.02
C ARG A 379 13.32 -28.37 1.53
N TRP A 380 12.27 -27.65 1.16
CA TRP A 380 11.00 -28.22 0.73
C TRP A 380 10.65 -27.68 -0.65
N GLY A 381 10.03 -28.53 -1.46
CA GLY A 381 9.69 -28.21 -2.83
C GLY A 381 8.63 -29.14 -3.36
N VAL A 382 8.08 -28.77 -4.51
CA VAL A 382 6.98 -29.49 -5.13
C VAL A 382 7.28 -29.76 -6.60
N VAL A 383 6.72 -30.85 -7.09
CA VAL A 383 6.74 -31.26 -8.51
C VAL A 383 5.31 -31.27 -9.07
N THR A 384 5.19 -31.12 -10.38
CA THR A 384 3.89 -31.13 -11.07
C THR A 384 4.00 -31.74 -12.46
N ASP A 385 2.97 -32.49 -12.85
CA ASP A 385 2.85 -33.01 -14.22
C ASP A 385 1.91 -32.15 -15.09
N ASP A 386 0.98 -31.42 -14.48
CA ASP A 386 -0.15 -30.78 -15.17
C ASP A 386 -0.30 -29.28 -14.88
N MET A 387 0.61 -28.70 -14.08
CA MET A 387 0.56 -27.32 -13.56
C MET A 387 -0.67 -27.00 -12.69
N ARG A 388 -1.54 -27.98 -12.43
CA ARG A 388 -2.80 -27.84 -11.67
C ARG A 388 -2.73 -28.53 -10.32
N SER A 389 -1.89 -29.56 -10.21
CA SER A 389 -1.69 -30.40 -9.04
C SER A 389 -0.20 -30.42 -8.72
N PHE A 390 0.15 -30.11 -7.47
CA PHE A 390 1.53 -30.05 -7.01
C PHE A 390 1.69 -31.01 -5.83
N GLU A 391 2.70 -31.86 -5.90
CA GLU A 391 3.01 -32.86 -4.88
C GLU A 391 4.36 -32.53 -4.23
N GLU A 392 4.46 -32.71 -2.92
CA GLU A 392 5.71 -32.49 -2.18
C GLU A 392 6.77 -33.52 -2.63
N GLU A 393 7.99 -33.05 -2.88
CA GLU A 393 9.14 -33.89 -3.18
C GLU A 393 9.88 -34.23 -1.87
N GLU A 394 10.09 -35.53 -1.62
CA GLU A 394 10.72 -36.03 -0.40
C GLU A 394 12.23 -36.28 -0.56
N SER A 395 12.74 -36.25 -1.79
CA SER A 395 14.15 -36.52 -2.10
C SER A 395 14.94 -35.26 -2.47
N THR A 396 16.21 -35.20 -2.07
CA THR A 396 17.13 -34.13 -2.50
C THR A 396 17.30 -34.18 -4.02
N GLY A 397 17.02 -33.08 -4.70
CA GLY A 397 17.01 -33.08 -6.16
C GLY A 397 16.31 -31.88 -6.81
N PRO A 398 16.13 -31.92 -8.14
CA PRO A 398 15.43 -30.88 -8.87
C PRO A 398 13.92 -30.94 -8.62
N VAL A 399 13.32 -29.76 -8.44
CA VAL A 399 11.87 -29.59 -8.23
C VAL A 399 11.30 -28.58 -9.22
N ASP A 400 9.97 -28.54 -9.34
CA ASP A 400 9.32 -27.53 -10.18
C ASP A 400 9.18 -26.18 -9.48
N ALA A 401 9.04 -26.19 -8.15
CA ALA A 401 9.08 -25.00 -7.32
C ALA A 401 9.63 -25.32 -5.93
N VAL A 402 10.38 -24.37 -5.36
CA VAL A 402 10.83 -24.42 -3.95
C VAL A 402 9.72 -23.79 -3.10
N GLU A 403 9.39 -24.39 -1.95
CA GLU A 403 8.38 -23.84 -1.05
C GLU A 403 8.90 -22.63 -0.27
N GLY A 404 8.00 -21.70 0.02
CA GLY A 404 8.33 -20.41 0.63
C GLY A 404 8.73 -20.45 2.12
N TYR A 405 8.83 -21.63 2.74
CA TYR A 405 9.28 -21.81 4.12
C TYR A 405 10.79 -21.53 4.26
N LEU A 406 11.58 -21.98 3.28
CA LEU A 406 13.00 -21.70 3.14
C LEU A 406 13.33 -21.70 1.65
N MET A 407 13.62 -20.52 1.10
CA MET A 407 14.04 -20.36 -0.29
C MET A 407 15.24 -19.41 -0.36
N ALA A 408 16.35 -19.91 -0.85
CA ALA A 408 17.58 -19.18 -1.05
C ALA A 408 17.89 -19.01 -2.54
N PHE A 409 18.44 -17.87 -2.92
CA PHE A 409 18.79 -17.55 -4.30
C PHE A 409 19.88 -16.47 -4.32
N ARG A 410 20.50 -16.25 -5.47
CA ARG A 410 21.49 -15.19 -5.65
C ARG A 410 20.83 -13.85 -5.95
N SER A 411 21.48 -12.76 -5.59
CA SER A 411 21.01 -11.39 -5.85
C SER A 411 20.92 -11.06 -7.36
N ASP A 412 21.77 -11.64 -8.20
CA ASP A 412 21.67 -11.54 -9.67
C ASP A 412 20.41 -12.23 -10.23
N VAL A 413 20.09 -13.42 -9.73
CA VAL A 413 18.86 -14.15 -10.09
C VAL A 413 17.62 -13.32 -9.72
N LEU A 414 17.63 -12.64 -8.56
CA LEU A 414 16.54 -11.74 -8.17
C LEU A 414 16.41 -10.55 -9.14
N ARG A 415 17.52 -9.93 -9.56
CA ARG A 415 17.50 -8.84 -10.55
C ARG A 415 16.92 -9.30 -11.88
N GLU A 416 17.25 -10.51 -12.32
CA GLU A 416 16.73 -11.08 -13.56
C GLU A 416 15.25 -11.49 -13.44
N ALA A 417 14.87 -12.21 -12.39
CA ALA A 417 13.50 -12.67 -12.19
C ALA A 417 12.53 -11.52 -11.88
N GLY A 418 13.01 -10.48 -11.19
CA GLY A 418 12.22 -9.37 -10.66
C GLY A 418 11.66 -9.66 -9.27
N LEU A 419 11.15 -8.61 -8.61
CA LEU A 419 10.48 -8.71 -7.31
C LEU A 419 9.19 -9.55 -7.38
N LEU A 420 8.70 -9.99 -6.21
CA LEU A 420 7.49 -10.80 -6.11
C LEU A 420 6.25 -10.00 -6.54
N ASP A 421 5.27 -10.66 -7.18
CA ASP A 421 4.01 -10.01 -7.57
C ASP A 421 3.17 -9.67 -6.33
N GLU A 422 3.11 -8.38 -5.97
CA GLU A 422 2.41 -7.85 -4.79
C GLU A 422 0.90 -8.10 -4.78
N LYS A 423 0.33 -8.55 -5.91
CA LYS A 423 -1.04 -9.03 -5.91
C LYS A 423 -1.19 -10.22 -4.96
N PHE A 424 -0.18 -11.08 -4.81
CA PHE A 424 -0.18 -12.22 -3.88
C PHE A 424 -0.10 -11.74 -2.41
N ARG A 425 -1.25 -11.32 -1.88
CA ARG A 425 -1.37 -10.85 -0.50
C ARG A 425 -1.40 -11.97 0.54
N PHE A 426 -1.80 -13.19 0.15
CA PHE A 426 -1.74 -14.39 0.99
C PHE A 426 -0.53 -15.24 0.58
N TYR A 427 0.08 -15.97 1.52
CA TYR A 427 1.38 -16.62 1.29
C TYR A 427 1.31 -17.82 0.34
N ARG A 428 0.22 -18.61 0.34
CA ARG A 428 0.14 -19.82 -0.50
C ARG A 428 0.20 -19.50 -2.00
N HIS A 429 1.00 -20.27 -2.72
CA HIS A 429 1.27 -20.16 -4.16
C HIS A 429 2.07 -18.93 -4.59
N LEU A 430 2.54 -18.09 -3.65
CA LEU A 430 3.48 -17.01 -3.95
C LEU A 430 4.87 -17.55 -4.31
N ASP A 431 5.29 -18.58 -3.58
CA ASP A 431 6.49 -19.37 -3.81
C ASP A 431 6.49 -20.09 -5.16
N LEU A 432 5.33 -20.63 -5.59
CA LEU A 432 5.15 -21.13 -6.95
C LEU A 432 5.38 -20.02 -7.98
N ASP A 433 4.72 -18.87 -7.83
CA ASP A 433 4.85 -17.75 -8.77
C ASP A 433 6.31 -17.30 -8.92
N PHE A 434 7.02 -17.19 -7.81
CA PHE A 434 8.40 -16.72 -7.82
C PHE A 434 9.38 -17.79 -8.33
N SER A 435 9.18 -19.07 -7.98
CA SER A 435 9.97 -20.17 -8.54
C SER A 435 9.86 -20.23 -10.07
N TYR A 436 8.66 -20.04 -10.61
CA TYR A 436 8.45 -20.01 -12.06
C TYR A 436 8.98 -18.73 -12.71
N ALA A 437 8.97 -17.60 -12.00
CA ALA A 437 9.67 -16.40 -12.45
C ALA A 437 11.17 -16.64 -12.64
N ILE A 438 11.81 -17.32 -11.68
CA ILE A 438 13.21 -17.73 -11.75
C ILE A 438 13.44 -18.72 -12.90
N ARG A 439 12.63 -19.79 -12.98
CA ARG A 439 12.76 -20.80 -14.05
C ARG A 439 12.55 -20.24 -15.45
N SER A 440 11.70 -19.22 -15.61
CA SER A 440 11.50 -18.53 -16.90
C SER A 440 12.76 -17.82 -17.42
N ARG A 441 13.79 -17.67 -16.60
CA ARG A 441 15.11 -17.16 -16.97
C ARG A 441 16.12 -18.27 -17.31
N GLY A 442 15.70 -19.53 -17.32
CA GLY A 442 16.54 -20.69 -17.67
C GLY A 442 17.19 -21.38 -16.46
N TYR A 443 16.93 -20.91 -15.24
CA TYR A 443 17.46 -21.52 -14.03
C TYR A 443 16.68 -22.76 -13.59
N ARG A 444 17.35 -23.62 -12.83
CA ARG A 444 16.75 -24.76 -12.13
C ARG A 444 16.37 -24.40 -10.69
N ALA A 445 15.35 -25.07 -10.18
CA ALA A 445 14.98 -25.06 -8.76
C ALA A 445 15.38 -26.40 -8.15
N VAL A 446 15.99 -26.39 -6.97
CA VAL A 446 16.44 -27.62 -6.28
C VAL A 446 16.06 -27.59 -4.81
N ILE A 447 15.93 -28.77 -4.22
CA ILE A 447 15.84 -28.92 -2.78
C ILE A 447 16.92 -29.83 -2.23
N ASP A 448 17.31 -29.58 -1.00
CA ASP A 448 18.09 -30.48 -0.18
C ASP A 448 17.40 -30.73 1.15
N THR A 449 16.90 -31.96 1.33
CA THR A 449 16.19 -32.40 2.53
C THR A 449 17.12 -32.60 3.73
N GLY A 450 18.43 -32.41 3.55
CA GLY A 450 19.44 -32.34 4.61
C GLY A 450 19.63 -30.96 5.23
N LEU A 451 19.11 -29.87 4.64
CA LEU A 451 19.32 -28.51 5.16
C LEU A 451 18.84 -28.37 6.61
N PRO A 452 19.62 -27.83 7.56
CA PRO A 452 19.34 -27.94 8.99
C PRO A 452 18.29 -26.90 9.46
N VAL A 453 17.04 -27.09 9.03
CA VAL A 453 15.90 -26.25 9.40
C VAL A 453 14.72 -27.13 9.79
N LYS A 454 14.16 -26.87 10.97
CA LYS A 454 12.93 -27.48 11.46
C LYS A 454 11.73 -26.59 11.14
N ARG A 455 10.67 -27.17 10.57
CA ARG A 455 9.39 -26.48 10.32
C ARG A 455 8.44 -26.67 11.50
N HIS A 456 7.95 -25.57 12.05
CA HIS A 456 6.86 -25.51 13.02
C HIS A 456 5.54 -25.17 12.32
N ASP A 457 4.44 -25.13 13.08
CA ASP A 457 3.16 -24.73 12.54
C ASP A 457 3.17 -23.26 12.08
N HIS A 458 2.60 -23.00 10.91
CA HIS A 458 2.54 -21.67 10.34
C HIS A 458 1.45 -20.84 11.03
N VAL A 459 1.81 -19.72 11.67
CA VAL A 459 0.86 -18.94 12.49
C VAL A 459 -0.34 -18.41 11.69
N ASP A 460 -0.12 -17.86 10.48
CA ASP A 460 -1.25 -17.43 9.64
C ASP A 460 -2.16 -18.59 9.18
N TRP A 461 -1.65 -19.83 9.11
CA TRP A 461 -2.50 -20.99 8.83
C TRP A 461 -3.45 -21.22 10.00
N LEU A 462 -2.94 -21.31 11.22
CA LEU A 462 -3.75 -21.52 12.42
C LEU A 462 -4.76 -20.40 12.65
N ALA A 463 -4.37 -19.15 12.36
CA ALA A 463 -5.19 -17.98 12.64
C ALA A 463 -6.23 -17.65 11.55
N THR A 464 -6.16 -18.26 10.37
CA THR A 464 -7.10 -18.00 9.27
C THR A 464 -8.14 -19.14 9.20
N PRO A 465 -9.45 -18.87 9.23
CA PRO A 465 -10.48 -19.92 9.12
C PRO A 465 -10.33 -20.80 7.88
N PRO A 466 -10.64 -22.12 7.93
CA PRO A 466 -10.40 -23.04 6.82
C PRO A 466 -11.04 -22.65 5.48
N ASP A 467 -12.28 -22.17 5.50
CA ASP A 467 -13.02 -21.69 4.33
C ASP A 467 -12.36 -20.46 3.69
N GLU A 468 -11.90 -19.53 4.52
CA GLU A 468 -11.19 -18.35 4.08
C GLU A 468 -9.80 -18.70 3.53
N ARG A 469 -9.07 -19.63 4.16
CA ARG A 469 -7.79 -20.14 3.64
C ARG A 469 -7.96 -20.72 2.24
N GLU A 470 -8.97 -21.54 2.04
CA GLU A 470 -9.26 -22.17 0.75
C GLU A 470 -9.59 -21.12 -0.32
N ARG A 471 -10.44 -20.15 0.02
CA ARG A 471 -10.81 -19.05 -0.89
C ARG A 471 -9.61 -18.20 -1.30
N LEU A 472 -8.75 -17.84 -0.34
CA LEU A 472 -7.54 -17.05 -0.60
C LEU A 472 -6.51 -17.85 -1.41
N SER A 473 -6.33 -19.14 -1.10
CA SER A 473 -5.44 -20.05 -1.83
C SER A 473 -5.88 -20.20 -3.28
N LYS A 474 -7.15 -20.52 -3.54
CA LYS A 474 -7.73 -20.60 -4.89
C LYS A 474 -7.52 -19.32 -5.69
N ARG A 475 -7.72 -18.16 -5.06
CA ARG A 475 -7.53 -16.86 -5.72
C ARG A 475 -6.08 -16.66 -6.17
N ASN A 476 -5.09 -17.02 -5.35
CA ASN A 476 -3.68 -16.96 -5.72
C ASN A 476 -3.35 -18.01 -6.80
N PHE A 477 -3.88 -19.22 -6.66
CA PHE A 477 -3.65 -20.29 -7.63
C PHE A 477 -4.15 -19.94 -9.03
N TYR A 478 -5.34 -19.34 -9.16
CA TYR A 478 -5.83 -18.85 -10.45
C TYR A 478 -4.99 -17.73 -11.05
N ARG A 479 -4.30 -16.94 -10.23
CA ARG A 479 -3.35 -15.92 -10.72
C ARG A 479 -2.09 -16.58 -11.26
N PHE A 480 -1.54 -17.53 -10.51
CA PHE A 480 -0.43 -18.38 -10.94
C PHE A 480 -0.75 -19.06 -12.29
N LEU A 481 -1.87 -19.78 -12.37
CA LEU A 481 -2.30 -20.47 -13.60
C LEU A 481 -2.46 -19.53 -14.79
N ARG A 482 -3.02 -18.33 -14.58
CA ARG A 482 -3.19 -17.34 -15.66
C ARG A 482 -1.86 -16.84 -16.20
N LYS A 483 -0.84 -16.76 -15.34
CA LYS A 483 0.49 -16.24 -15.68
C LYS A 483 1.39 -17.30 -16.32
N TRP A 484 1.28 -18.55 -15.85
CA TRP A 484 2.23 -19.63 -16.16
C TRP A 484 1.61 -20.85 -16.84
N GLY A 485 0.37 -21.21 -16.54
CA GLY A 485 -0.23 -22.49 -16.91
C GLY A 485 -0.47 -22.71 -18.42
N GLY A 486 -0.31 -21.69 -19.25
CA GLY A 486 -0.42 -21.79 -20.71
C GLY A 486 0.93 -21.74 -21.44
N ARG A 487 2.05 -21.74 -20.73
CA ARG A 487 3.38 -21.63 -21.35
C ARG A 487 3.95 -23.00 -21.67
N GLU A 488 4.31 -23.21 -22.94
CA GLU A 488 4.87 -24.48 -23.43
C GLU A 488 6.21 -24.83 -22.77
N GLU A 489 7.00 -23.83 -22.36
CA GLU A 489 8.28 -24.02 -21.64
C GLU A 489 8.12 -24.72 -20.28
N PHE A 490 6.91 -24.73 -19.73
CA PHE A 490 6.55 -25.38 -18.47
C PHE A 490 5.56 -26.53 -18.65
N ALA A 491 5.13 -26.81 -19.88
CA ALA A 491 4.37 -28.01 -20.16
C ALA A 491 5.32 -29.19 -19.98
N ALA A 492 4.99 -30.13 -19.09
CA ALA A 492 5.84 -31.29 -18.81
C ALA A 492 6.23 -31.99 -20.12
N PRO A 493 7.50 -31.91 -20.57
CA PRO A 493 7.95 -32.67 -21.71
C PRO A 493 8.30 -34.05 -21.17
N GLY A 494 7.35 -35.00 -21.27
CA GLY A 494 7.57 -36.43 -21.05
C GLY A 494 8.54 -36.78 -19.93
N ARG A 495 8.15 -36.50 -18.67
CA ARG A 495 8.57 -37.36 -17.56
C ARG A 495 7.98 -38.75 -17.74
#